data_AF-A0A7C6AIW0-F1
#
_entry.id   AF-A0A7C6AIW0-F1
#
_cell.length_a   1.000
_cell.length_b   1.000
_cell.length_c   1.000
_cell.angle_alpha   90.00
_cell.angle_beta   90.00
_cell.angle_gamma   90.00
#
_symmetry.space_group_name_H-M   'P 1'
#
loop_
_entity.id
_entity.type
_entity.pdbx_description
1 polymer ?
#
loop_
_entity_poly.entity_id
_entity_poly.type
_entity_poly.pdbx_seq_one_letter_code
_entity_poly.pdbx_strand_id
1 'polypeptide(L)'
;SSLSPIGKKLLEVGIRNMLDPEFLYVVQRPPSSYSGYPFVVEVGLAYGGGVPVSDTVQLYRFANKIPLLYDERADVSWKVVSERIDWSTYKVRFPAPVAVVTHICSPKVPYKTVGKEAIADRPEIERELVTALREAARELRLYLSRVEKREITRKKLDIYARYLPLIAKYSAELADRGKPPKIDKLLRSLGIDEKMVEEAKKKAMERLQELYATE
;
A
#
# COMPACT_ATOMS: atom_id res chain seq x y z
N SER A 1 -3.04 -33.12 -13.37
CA SER A 1 -2.20 -31.91 -13.19
C SER A 1 -1.05 -32.27 -12.26
N SER A 2 0.21 -32.01 -12.66
CA SER A 2 1.43 -32.36 -11.89
C SER A 2 1.88 -31.28 -10.89
N LEU A 3 1.13 -30.18 -10.78
CA LEU A 3 1.42 -29.06 -9.89
C LEU A 3 0.30 -28.89 -8.85
N SER A 4 0.68 -28.54 -7.62
CA SER A 4 -0.23 -28.24 -6.51
C SER A 4 0.16 -26.89 -5.87
N PRO A 5 -0.18 -25.76 -6.52
CA PRO A 5 0.03 -24.44 -5.94
C PRO A 5 -0.82 -24.24 -4.68
N ILE A 6 -0.52 -23.21 -3.88
CA ILE A 6 -1.33 -22.87 -2.70
C ILE A 6 -2.70 -22.36 -3.14
N GLY A 7 -2.72 -21.56 -4.21
CA GLY A 7 -3.90 -20.93 -4.75
C GLY A 7 -4.14 -19.56 -4.13
N LYS A 8 -4.61 -18.63 -4.98
CA LYS A 8 -4.84 -17.23 -4.63
C LYS A 8 -5.61 -17.03 -3.31
N LYS A 9 -6.74 -17.73 -3.13
CA LYS A 9 -7.60 -17.57 -1.93
C LYS A 9 -6.92 -17.99 -0.63
N LEU A 10 -6.24 -19.13 -0.64
CA LEU A 10 -5.57 -19.64 0.57
C LEU A 10 -4.37 -18.77 0.94
N LEU A 11 -3.63 -18.30 -0.07
CA LEU A 11 -2.51 -17.38 0.15
C LEU A 11 -3.00 -16.03 0.69
N GLU A 12 -4.13 -15.51 0.18
CA GLU A 12 -4.76 -14.29 0.72
C GLU A 12 -5.14 -14.44 2.19
N VAL A 13 -5.79 -15.55 2.55
CA VAL A 13 -6.18 -15.82 3.95
C VAL A 13 -4.96 -15.96 4.86
N GLY A 14 -3.92 -16.68 4.41
CA GLY A 14 -2.69 -16.83 5.18
C GLY A 14 -1.99 -15.50 5.47
N ILE A 15 -1.86 -14.65 4.46
CA ILE A 15 -1.23 -13.33 4.60
C ILE A 15 -2.07 -12.43 5.52
N ARG A 16 -3.39 -12.42 5.36
CA ARG A 16 -4.29 -11.61 6.20
C ARG A 16 -4.22 -12.01 7.67
N ASN A 17 -4.22 -13.30 7.96
CA ASN A 17 -4.15 -13.79 9.34
C ASN A 17 -2.81 -13.50 10.02
N MET A 18 -1.71 -13.45 9.25
CA MET A 18 -0.37 -13.27 9.81
C MET A 18 0.01 -11.79 9.97
N LEU A 19 -0.36 -10.94 9.02
CA LEU A 19 0.13 -9.55 8.93
C LEU A 19 -0.97 -8.49 9.12
N ASP A 20 -2.25 -8.86 9.08
CA ASP A 20 -3.41 -7.96 9.13
C ASP A 20 -3.21 -6.64 8.34
N PRO A 21 -2.96 -6.71 7.01
CA PRO A 21 -2.63 -5.54 6.23
C PRO A 21 -3.87 -4.74 5.80
N GLU A 22 -3.72 -3.44 5.63
CA GLU A 22 -4.77 -2.57 5.06
C GLU A 22 -5.02 -2.84 3.58
N PHE A 23 -3.97 -3.20 2.85
CA PHE A 23 -4.04 -3.57 1.45
C PHE A 23 -3.35 -4.90 1.23
N LEU A 24 -4.01 -5.78 0.47
CA LEU A 24 -3.50 -7.07 0.07
C LEU A 24 -3.90 -7.35 -1.37
N TYR A 25 -2.92 -7.76 -2.18
CA TYR A 25 -3.19 -8.26 -3.52
C TYR A 25 -2.32 -9.49 -3.80
N VAL A 26 -2.96 -10.56 -4.27
CA VAL A 26 -2.28 -11.81 -4.62
C VAL A 26 -2.42 -12.10 -6.10
N VAL A 27 -1.30 -12.45 -6.72
CA VAL A 27 -1.17 -12.82 -8.12
C VAL A 27 -0.74 -14.28 -8.18
N GLN A 28 -1.48 -15.08 -8.93
CA GLN A 28 -1.09 -16.43 -9.30
C GLN A 28 -0.88 -16.43 -10.81
N ARG A 29 0.36 -16.68 -11.24
CA ARG A 29 0.71 -16.72 -12.66
C ARG A 29 0.26 -18.03 -13.29
N PRO A 30 -0.02 -18.04 -14.61
CA PRO A 30 -0.22 -19.29 -15.33
C PRO A 30 1.04 -20.17 -15.22
N PRO A 31 0.91 -21.51 -15.32
CA PRO A 31 2.06 -22.40 -15.33
C PRO A 31 3.02 -22.04 -16.46
N SER A 32 4.31 -21.98 -16.14
CA SER A 32 5.40 -21.81 -17.09
C SER A 32 6.36 -23.00 -16.97
N SER A 33 7.44 -23.02 -17.75
CA SER A 33 8.43 -24.10 -17.71
C SER A 33 9.84 -23.57 -17.75
N TYR A 34 10.73 -24.19 -16.98
CA TYR A 34 12.17 -23.93 -17.05
C TYR A 34 12.88 -25.27 -17.29
N SER A 35 13.77 -25.34 -18.29
CA SER A 35 14.50 -26.57 -18.64
C SER A 35 13.63 -27.86 -18.72
N GLY A 36 12.38 -27.74 -19.19
CA GLY A 36 11.43 -28.86 -19.29
C GLY A 36 10.65 -29.19 -18.01
N TYR A 37 10.93 -28.56 -16.88
CA TYR A 37 10.15 -28.71 -15.65
C TYR A 37 9.07 -27.62 -15.54
N PRO A 38 7.79 -27.99 -15.35
CA PRO A 38 6.73 -27.02 -15.17
C PRO A 38 6.82 -26.36 -13.79
N PHE A 39 6.47 -25.08 -13.70
CA PHE A 39 6.41 -24.34 -12.44
C PHE A 39 5.29 -23.31 -12.43
N VAL A 40 4.81 -22.94 -11.24
CA VAL A 40 3.86 -21.85 -11.01
C VAL A 40 4.46 -20.91 -9.97
N VAL A 41 4.30 -19.60 -10.22
CA VAL A 41 4.71 -18.54 -9.30
C VAL A 41 3.46 -17.87 -8.72
N GLU A 42 3.46 -17.71 -7.41
CA GLU A 42 2.46 -16.95 -6.67
C GLU A 42 3.16 -15.84 -5.90
N VAL A 43 2.63 -14.62 -5.98
CA VAL A 43 3.17 -13.46 -5.26
C VAL A 43 2.03 -12.78 -4.53
N GLY A 44 2.20 -12.56 -3.23
CA GLY A 44 1.36 -11.71 -2.42
C GLY A 44 2.08 -10.42 -2.08
N LEU A 45 1.39 -9.29 -2.18
CA LEU A 45 1.87 -7.99 -1.72
C LEU A 45 0.91 -7.46 -0.67
N ALA A 46 1.46 -7.17 0.51
CA ALA A 46 0.75 -6.60 1.65
C ALA A 46 1.31 -5.22 2.01
N TYR A 47 0.45 -4.28 2.38
CA TYR A 47 0.82 -2.93 2.77
C TYR A 47 -0.02 -2.42 3.95
N GLY A 48 0.65 -1.72 4.88
CA GLY A 48 0.00 -1.07 6.04
C GLY A 48 -0.49 -2.05 7.11
N GLY A 49 -1.30 -1.56 8.04
CA GLY A 49 -1.87 -2.38 9.12
C GLY A 49 -0.79 -2.97 10.04
N GLY A 50 -0.83 -4.28 10.26
CA GLY A 50 0.15 -4.99 11.09
C GLY A 50 1.52 -5.26 10.43
N VAL A 51 1.74 -4.79 9.19
CA VAL A 51 3.04 -4.96 8.50
C VAL A 51 4.09 -4.03 9.14
N PRO A 52 5.25 -4.55 9.59
CA PRO A 52 6.27 -3.73 10.24
C PRO A 52 6.90 -2.74 9.26
N VAL A 53 7.08 -1.51 9.73
CA VAL A 53 7.77 -0.45 8.99
C VAL A 53 9.26 -0.76 8.96
N SER A 54 9.83 -0.81 7.75
CA SER A 54 11.24 -1.13 7.53
C SER A 54 11.82 -0.28 6.40
N ASP A 55 13.15 -0.13 6.37
CA ASP A 55 13.89 0.54 5.29
C ASP A 55 13.94 -0.31 4.01
N THR A 56 13.63 -1.59 4.11
CA THR A 56 13.54 -2.54 3.00
C THR A 56 12.21 -3.29 3.02
N VAL A 57 11.86 -3.88 1.89
CA VAL A 57 10.69 -4.77 1.79
C VAL A 57 10.88 -6.00 2.65
N GLN A 58 9.87 -6.33 3.45
CA GLN A 58 9.84 -7.59 4.20
C GLN A 58 9.53 -8.74 3.26
N LEU A 59 10.46 -9.68 3.10
CA LEU A 59 10.34 -10.76 2.11
C LEU A 59 10.08 -12.11 2.79
N TYR A 60 8.95 -12.73 2.49
CA TYR A 60 8.61 -14.08 2.93
C TYR A 60 8.66 -15.04 1.75
N ARG A 61 9.53 -16.04 1.80
CA ARG A 61 9.80 -16.92 0.66
C ARG A 61 9.29 -18.33 0.93
N PHE A 62 8.67 -18.93 -0.07
CA PHE A 62 8.16 -20.29 -0.01
C PHE A 62 8.51 -21.07 -1.28
N ALA A 63 8.91 -22.32 -1.12
CA ALA A 63 9.10 -23.25 -2.22
C ALA A 63 8.34 -24.55 -1.92
N ASN A 64 7.45 -24.98 -2.83
CA ASN A 64 6.61 -26.18 -2.64
C ASN A 64 5.95 -26.25 -1.25
N LYS A 65 5.35 -25.14 -0.78
CA LYS A 65 4.70 -25.01 0.54
C LYS A 65 5.64 -25.06 1.75
N ILE A 66 6.95 -25.02 1.55
CA ILE A 66 7.97 -24.98 2.62
C ILE A 66 8.53 -23.56 2.71
N PRO A 67 8.54 -22.92 3.90
CA PRO A 67 9.17 -21.61 4.08
C PRO A 67 10.70 -21.71 3.96
N LEU A 68 11.31 -20.73 3.32
CA LEU A 68 12.77 -20.58 3.22
C LEU A 68 13.20 -19.46 4.17
N LEU A 69 14.00 -19.79 5.18
CA LEU A 69 14.30 -18.89 6.30
C LEU A 69 15.69 -18.26 6.19
N TYR A 70 16.64 -18.96 5.55
CA TYR A 70 18.03 -18.54 5.48
C TYR A 70 18.43 -18.10 4.07
N ASP A 71 19.60 -17.46 3.94
CA ASP A 71 20.20 -17.08 2.65
C ASP A 71 19.31 -16.20 1.75
N GLU A 72 18.51 -15.29 2.34
CA GLU A 72 17.60 -14.41 1.59
C GLU A 72 18.31 -13.66 0.47
N ARG A 73 19.49 -13.09 0.74
CA ARG A 73 20.27 -12.30 -0.23
C ARG A 73 20.76 -13.10 -1.44
N ALA A 74 20.85 -14.43 -1.32
CA ALA A 74 21.30 -15.29 -2.40
C ALA A 74 20.16 -15.78 -3.29
N ASP A 75 18.91 -15.51 -2.91
CA ASP A 75 17.69 -15.95 -3.58
C ASP A 75 17.30 -15.04 -4.76
N VAL A 76 16.80 -15.65 -5.83
CA VAL A 76 16.26 -14.92 -6.98
C VAL A 76 15.13 -13.95 -6.60
N SER A 77 14.32 -14.27 -5.59
CA SER A 77 13.24 -13.41 -5.09
C SER A 77 13.78 -12.10 -4.51
N TRP A 78 14.89 -12.18 -3.76
CA TRP A 78 15.53 -10.98 -3.21
C TRP A 78 16.07 -10.10 -4.32
N LYS A 79 16.80 -10.69 -5.27
CA LYS A 79 17.29 -10.00 -6.47
C LYS A 79 16.14 -9.28 -7.22
N VAL A 80 15.01 -9.96 -7.41
CA VAL A 80 13.84 -9.36 -8.07
C VAL A 80 13.27 -8.18 -7.29
N VAL A 81 13.07 -8.33 -5.98
CA VAL A 81 12.47 -7.30 -5.12
C VAL A 81 13.36 -6.07 -4.97
N SER A 82 14.68 -6.26 -4.91
CA SER A 82 15.66 -5.20 -4.68
C SER A 82 16.18 -4.53 -5.96
N GLU A 83 16.50 -5.31 -7.00
CA GLU A 83 17.17 -4.80 -8.20
C GLU A 83 16.22 -4.58 -9.39
N ARG A 84 15.13 -5.36 -9.48
CA ARG A 84 14.24 -5.34 -10.67
C ARG A 84 13.00 -4.46 -10.52
N ILE A 85 12.68 -4.08 -9.30
CA ILE A 85 11.51 -3.27 -8.96
C ILE A 85 11.96 -1.94 -8.36
N ASP A 86 11.59 -0.85 -9.04
CA ASP A 86 11.68 0.49 -8.47
C ASP A 86 10.39 0.83 -7.71
N TRP A 87 10.46 0.77 -6.39
CA TRP A 87 9.34 1.03 -5.47
C TRP A 87 8.86 2.49 -5.51
N SER A 88 9.73 3.43 -5.88
CA SER A 88 9.38 4.85 -5.98
C SER A 88 8.34 5.10 -7.07
N THR A 89 8.45 4.39 -8.19
CA THR A 89 7.46 4.39 -9.29
C THR A 89 6.06 3.95 -8.83
N TYR A 90 5.98 3.13 -7.78
CA TYR A 90 4.72 2.65 -7.20
C TYR A 90 4.26 3.47 -5.99
N LYS A 91 4.83 4.65 -5.77
CA LYS A 91 4.53 5.56 -4.62
C LYS A 91 4.87 4.97 -3.26
N VAL A 92 5.76 3.98 -3.20
CA VAL A 92 6.29 3.45 -1.94
C VAL A 92 7.61 4.16 -1.65
N ARG A 93 7.67 4.86 -0.52
CA ARG A 93 8.89 5.54 -0.04
C ARG A 93 9.28 4.92 1.30
N PHE A 94 10.50 4.39 1.37
CA PHE A 94 11.01 3.81 2.61
C PHE A 94 11.43 4.90 3.61
N PRO A 95 11.31 4.67 4.93
CA PRO A 95 10.80 3.44 5.56
C PRO A 95 9.28 3.24 5.33
N ALA A 96 8.88 2.02 4.97
CA ALA A 96 7.50 1.70 4.56
C ALA A 96 7.02 0.35 5.11
N PRO A 97 5.73 0.21 5.45
CA PRO A 97 5.13 -1.04 5.89
C PRO A 97 4.75 -1.91 4.68
N VAL A 98 5.74 -2.47 3.98
CA VAL A 98 5.53 -3.29 2.78
C VAL A 98 6.08 -4.69 2.99
N ALA A 99 5.24 -5.70 2.76
CA ALA A 99 5.62 -7.10 2.77
C ALA A 99 5.31 -7.76 1.43
N VAL A 100 6.25 -8.59 0.96
CA VAL A 100 6.11 -9.39 -0.26
C VAL A 100 6.27 -10.85 0.13
N VAL A 101 5.31 -11.67 -0.29
CA VAL A 101 5.32 -13.12 -0.13
C VAL A 101 5.52 -13.75 -1.49
N THR A 102 6.57 -14.53 -1.68
CA THR A 102 6.82 -15.28 -2.93
C THR A 102 6.64 -16.77 -2.69
N HIS A 103 5.96 -17.45 -3.61
CA HIS A 103 5.82 -18.90 -3.60
C HIS A 103 6.09 -19.46 -4.99
N ILE A 104 6.96 -20.48 -5.05
CA ILE A 104 7.28 -21.22 -6.26
C ILE A 104 6.88 -22.69 -6.08
N CYS A 105 6.07 -23.20 -6.99
CA CYS A 105 5.67 -24.61 -7.04
C CYS A 105 6.23 -25.29 -8.28
N SER A 106 7.04 -26.35 -8.14
CA SER A 106 7.58 -27.14 -9.25
C SER A 106 7.96 -28.55 -8.79
N PRO A 107 7.90 -29.60 -9.66
CA PRO A 107 8.34 -30.95 -9.31
C PRO A 107 9.83 -31.00 -8.95
N LYS A 108 10.62 -30.11 -9.54
CA LYS A 108 12.02 -29.88 -9.22
C LYS A 108 12.15 -28.39 -8.96
N VAL A 109 12.53 -27.97 -7.77
CA VAL A 109 12.85 -26.55 -7.52
C VAL A 109 14.37 -26.38 -7.70
N PRO A 110 14.84 -25.40 -8.48
CA PRO A 110 16.25 -25.21 -8.71
C PRO A 110 16.87 -24.49 -7.51
N TYR A 111 17.37 -25.24 -6.53
CA TYR A 111 18.07 -24.65 -5.38
C TYR A 111 19.53 -24.33 -5.73
N LYS A 112 20.06 -23.26 -5.11
CA LYS A 112 21.45 -22.81 -5.28
C LYS A 112 22.42 -23.56 -4.37
N THR A 113 21.97 -23.87 -3.15
CA THR A 113 22.74 -24.57 -2.12
C THR A 113 22.16 -25.96 -1.85
N VAL A 114 22.97 -26.86 -1.28
CA VAL A 114 22.54 -28.21 -0.86
C VAL A 114 21.49 -28.13 0.26
N GLY A 115 21.55 -27.09 1.09
CA GLY A 115 20.60 -26.83 2.16
C GLY A 115 19.19 -26.45 1.69
N LYS A 116 19.00 -26.15 0.39
CA LYS A 116 17.71 -25.79 -0.21
C LYS A 116 17.06 -24.53 0.37
N GLU A 117 17.87 -23.60 0.85
CA GLU A 117 17.40 -22.34 1.46
C GLU A 117 17.28 -21.17 0.47
N ALA A 118 17.87 -21.28 -0.73
CA ALA A 118 17.81 -20.25 -1.74
C ALA A 118 17.53 -20.82 -3.13
N ILE A 119 16.64 -20.17 -3.87
CA ILE A 119 16.29 -20.51 -5.25
C ILE A 119 17.31 -19.88 -6.20
N ALA A 120 17.79 -20.67 -7.15
CA ALA A 120 18.78 -20.28 -8.13
C ALA A 120 18.25 -19.29 -9.17
N ASP A 121 19.16 -18.47 -9.69
CA ASP A 121 18.90 -17.39 -10.65
C ASP A 121 18.59 -17.94 -12.05
N ARG A 122 17.42 -18.55 -12.24
CA ARG A 122 16.92 -18.99 -13.55
C ARG A 122 16.16 -17.86 -14.24
N PRO A 123 16.48 -17.52 -15.50
CA PRO A 123 15.88 -16.38 -16.18
C PRO A 123 14.36 -16.53 -16.38
N GLU A 124 13.87 -17.75 -16.56
CA GLU A 124 12.44 -18.03 -16.71
C GLU A 124 11.68 -17.75 -15.41
N ILE A 125 12.24 -18.16 -14.28
CA ILE A 125 11.65 -17.92 -12.95
C ILE A 125 11.74 -16.43 -12.59
N GLU A 126 12.89 -15.80 -12.84
CA GLU A 126 13.10 -14.37 -12.61
C GLU A 126 12.06 -13.53 -13.39
N ARG A 127 11.83 -13.84 -14.67
CA ARG A 127 10.84 -13.13 -15.51
C ARG A 127 9.42 -13.25 -14.97
N GLU A 128 9.00 -14.45 -14.55
CA GLU A 128 7.64 -14.65 -14.01
C GLU A 128 7.47 -13.97 -12.65
N LEU A 129 8.49 -14.02 -11.77
CA LEU A 129 8.49 -13.28 -10.49
C LEU A 129 8.39 -11.77 -10.71
N VAL A 130 9.20 -11.21 -11.62
CA VAL A 130 9.14 -9.77 -11.97
C VAL A 130 7.76 -9.40 -12.48
N THR A 131 7.18 -10.21 -13.35
CA THR A 131 5.86 -9.94 -13.94
C THR A 131 4.77 -9.99 -12.87
N ALA A 132 4.76 -11.01 -12.02
CA ALA A 132 3.82 -11.15 -10.92
C ALA A 132 3.91 -9.99 -9.92
N LEU A 133 5.14 -9.62 -9.53
CA LEU A 133 5.37 -8.55 -8.58
C LEU A 133 5.00 -7.18 -9.16
N ARG A 134 5.28 -6.91 -10.44
CA ARG A 134 4.83 -5.68 -11.13
C ARG A 134 3.32 -5.58 -11.19
N GLU A 135 2.63 -6.69 -11.43
CA GLU A 135 1.16 -6.72 -11.43
C GLU A 135 0.62 -6.32 -10.04
N ALA A 136 1.13 -6.93 -8.97
CA ALA A 136 0.74 -6.58 -7.61
C ALA A 136 1.10 -5.13 -7.22
N ALA A 137 2.27 -4.65 -7.65
CA ALA A 137 2.73 -3.30 -7.36
C ALA A 137 1.88 -2.22 -8.09
N ARG A 138 1.35 -2.51 -9.28
CA ARG A 138 0.41 -1.60 -9.96
C ARG A 138 -0.88 -1.43 -9.17
N GLU A 139 -1.43 -2.51 -8.63
CA GLU A 139 -2.62 -2.44 -7.78
C GLU A 139 -2.36 -1.66 -6.49
N LEU A 140 -1.18 -1.84 -5.88
CA LEU A 140 -0.76 -1.03 -4.73
C LEU A 140 -0.71 0.46 -5.08
N ARG A 141 -0.13 0.83 -6.23
CA ARG A 141 -0.07 2.22 -6.68
C ARG A 141 -1.46 2.83 -6.84
N LEU A 142 -2.43 2.05 -7.34
CA LEU A 142 -3.83 2.48 -7.45
C LEU A 142 -4.45 2.71 -6.06
N TYR A 143 -4.21 1.79 -5.11
CA TYR A 143 -4.64 1.94 -3.72
C TYR A 143 -4.07 3.22 -3.08
N LEU A 144 -2.74 3.39 -3.11
CA LEU A 144 -2.07 4.56 -2.53
C LEU A 144 -2.52 5.87 -3.18
N SER A 145 -2.75 5.86 -4.49
CA SER A 145 -3.28 7.05 -5.18
C SER A 145 -4.71 7.40 -4.74
N ARG A 146 -5.54 6.41 -4.40
CA ARG A 146 -6.88 6.65 -3.83
C ARG A 146 -6.80 7.16 -2.40
N VAL A 147 -5.81 6.71 -1.61
CA VAL A 147 -5.58 7.20 -0.24
C VAL A 147 -5.14 8.67 -0.30
N GLU A 148 -4.12 8.98 -1.09
CA GLU A 148 -3.60 10.35 -1.26
C GLU A 148 -4.68 11.33 -1.75
N LYS A 149 -5.50 10.93 -2.74
CA LYS A 149 -6.64 11.74 -3.20
C LYS A 149 -7.65 12.00 -2.09
N ARG A 150 -7.97 10.98 -1.28
CA ARG A 150 -8.89 11.12 -0.14
C ARG A 150 -8.34 12.10 0.89
N GLU A 151 -7.05 12.02 1.19
CA GLU A 151 -6.40 12.95 2.12
C GLU A 151 -6.40 14.40 1.60
N ILE A 152 -6.06 14.61 0.33
CA ILE A 152 -6.04 15.95 -0.27
C ILE A 152 -7.45 16.56 -0.23
N THR A 153 -8.48 15.79 -0.62
CA THR A 153 -9.87 16.26 -0.55
C THR A 153 -10.26 16.58 0.89
N ARG A 154 -9.93 15.71 1.85
CA ARG A 154 -10.20 15.96 3.28
C ARG A 154 -9.55 17.24 3.79
N LYS A 155 -8.27 17.48 3.44
CA LYS A 155 -7.55 18.71 3.81
C LYS A 155 -8.20 19.96 3.20
N LYS A 156 -8.62 19.90 1.93
CA LYS A 156 -9.34 21.00 1.27
C LYS A 156 -10.67 21.30 1.95
N LEU A 157 -11.44 20.27 2.30
CA LEU A 157 -12.72 20.42 3.01
C LEU A 157 -12.53 21.04 4.40
N ASP A 158 -11.49 20.65 5.15
CA ASP A 158 -11.14 21.25 6.45
C ASP A 158 -10.82 22.75 6.32
N ILE A 159 -10.05 23.13 5.30
CA ILE A 159 -9.74 24.53 5.00
C ILE A 159 -11.02 25.31 4.68
N TYR A 160 -11.91 24.78 3.83
CA TYR A 160 -13.16 25.45 3.51
C TYR A 160 -14.07 25.60 4.73
N ALA A 161 -14.20 24.57 5.56
CA ALA A 161 -14.99 24.64 6.79
C ALA A 161 -14.49 25.75 7.73
N ARG A 162 -13.17 25.97 7.82
CA ARG A 162 -12.57 27.01 8.67
C ARG A 162 -12.70 28.42 8.10
N TYR A 163 -12.31 28.61 6.85
CA TYR A 163 -12.15 29.96 6.29
C TYR A 163 -13.39 30.51 5.62
N LEU A 164 -14.25 29.66 5.03
CA LEU A 164 -15.40 30.13 4.28
C LEU A 164 -16.38 30.96 5.13
N PRO A 165 -16.70 30.58 6.39
CA PRO A 165 -17.51 31.42 7.29
C PRO A 165 -16.88 32.79 7.60
N LEU A 166 -15.55 32.83 7.77
CA LEU A 166 -14.82 34.07 8.04
C LEU A 166 -14.82 35.00 6.83
N ILE A 167 -14.58 34.46 5.62
CA ILE A 167 -14.62 35.23 4.38
C ILE A 167 -15.99 35.86 4.20
N ALA A 168 -17.07 35.12 4.41
CA ALA A 168 -18.42 35.68 4.30
C ALA A 168 -18.71 36.79 5.32
N LYS A 169 -18.23 36.63 6.57
CA LYS A 169 -18.35 37.65 7.60
C LYS A 169 -17.62 38.94 7.19
N TYR A 170 -16.33 38.84 6.90
CA TYR A 170 -15.50 40.00 6.55
C TYR A 170 -15.91 40.65 5.23
N SER A 171 -16.38 39.87 4.25
CA SER A 171 -16.88 40.41 2.98
C SER A 171 -18.18 41.20 3.16
N ALA A 172 -19.02 40.79 4.12
CA ALA A 172 -20.25 41.52 4.44
C ALA A 172 -19.95 42.82 5.22
N GLU A 173 -19.01 42.77 6.17
CA GLU A 173 -18.50 43.94 6.87
C GLU A 173 -17.89 44.97 5.89
N LEU A 174 -17.05 44.52 4.95
CA LEU A 174 -16.43 45.42 3.94
C LEU A 174 -17.46 46.05 2.99
N ALA A 175 -18.54 45.34 2.68
CA ALA A 175 -19.59 45.80 1.78
C ALA A 175 -20.70 46.60 2.50
N ASP A 176 -20.50 46.96 3.77
CA ASP A 176 -21.49 47.60 4.65
C ASP A 176 -22.86 46.86 4.68
N ARG A 177 -22.84 45.54 4.50
CA ARG A 177 -24.03 44.69 4.55
C ARG A 177 -24.12 44.03 5.93
N GLY A 178 -25.17 44.36 6.69
CA GLY A 178 -25.38 43.83 8.05
C GLY A 178 -25.64 42.32 8.16
N LYS A 179 -25.79 41.58 7.06
CA LYS A 179 -25.95 40.11 7.07
C LYS A 179 -24.98 39.43 6.12
N PRO A 180 -24.22 38.41 6.56
CA PRO A 180 -23.34 37.66 5.70
C PRO A 180 -24.13 36.86 4.64
N PRO A 181 -23.53 36.64 3.45
CA PRO A 181 -24.13 35.80 2.43
C PRO A 181 -24.34 34.37 2.95
N LYS A 182 -25.46 33.74 2.57
CA LYS A 182 -25.80 32.39 3.00
C LYS A 182 -24.85 31.37 2.36
N ILE A 183 -23.98 30.77 3.17
CA ILE A 183 -22.98 29.79 2.73
C ILE A 183 -23.49 28.36 2.85
N ASP A 184 -24.60 28.13 3.55
CA ASP A 184 -25.09 26.79 3.89
C ASP A 184 -25.30 25.91 2.66
N LYS A 185 -25.76 26.50 1.55
CA LYS A 185 -25.93 25.79 0.28
C LYS A 185 -24.58 25.35 -0.32
N LEU A 186 -23.55 26.19 -0.22
CA LEU A 186 -22.20 25.89 -0.68
C LEU A 186 -21.54 24.82 0.19
N LEU A 187 -21.66 24.93 1.51
CA LEU A 187 -21.13 23.94 2.45
C LEU A 187 -21.78 22.56 2.25
N ARG A 188 -23.11 22.51 2.11
CA ARG A 188 -23.84 21.27 1.79
C ARG A 188 -23.43 20.69 0.44
N SER A 189 -23.22 21.52 -0.59
CA SER A 189 -22.76 21.05 -1.91
C SER A 189 -21.36 20.44 -1.88
N LEU A 190 -20.52 20.85 -0.92
CA LEU A 190 -19.18 20.32 -0.71
C LEU A 190 -19.17 19.10 0.23
N GLY A 191 -20.33 18.66 0.73
CA GLY A 191 -20.45 17.58 1.70
C GLY A 191 -19.92 17.94 3.09
N ILE A 192 -19.91 19.24 3.44
CA ILE A 192 -19.49 19.72 4.76
C ILE A 192 -20.73 19.89 5.62
N ASP A 193 -20.86 19.04 6.64
CA ASP A 193 -21.91 19.14 7.64
C ASP A 193 -21.63 20.24 8.67
N GLU A 194 -22.68 20.79 9.29
CA GLU A 194 -22.57 21.80 10.35
C GLU A 194 -21.66 21.32 11.51
N LYS A 195 -21.68 20.02 11.82
CA LYS A 195 -20.79 19.40 12.81
C LYS A 195 -19.31 19.53 12.46
N MET A 196 -18.94 19.39 11.19
CA MET A 196 -17.55 19.53 10.74
C MET A 196 -17.07 20.98 10.86
N VAL A 197 -17.98 21.95 10.66
CA VAL A 197 -17.68 23.37 10.86
C VAL A 197 -17.48 23.68 12.34
N GLU A 198 -18.30 23.13 13.23
CA GLU A 198 -18.18 23.27 14.68
C GLU A 198 -16.85 22.69 15.19
N GLU A 199 -16.49 21.49 14.74
CA GLU A 199 -15.20 20.86 15.07
C GLU A 199 -14.01 21.68 14.56
N ALA A 200 -14.09 22.20 13.34
CA ALA A 200 -13.05 23.04 12.76
C ALA A 200 -12.87 24.35 13.52
N LYS A 201 -13.97 24.97 14.00
CA LYS A 201 -13.92 26.14 14.88
C LYS A 201 -13.30 25.82 16.23
N LYS A 202 -13.68 24.70 16.85
CA LYS A 202 -13.14 24.27 18.15
C LYS A 202 -11.63 24.05 18.06
N LYS A 203 -11.16 23.30 17.06
CA LYS A 203 -9.72 23.09 16.80
C LYS A 203 -8.97 24.39 16.51
N ALA A 204 -9.59 25.33 15.80
CA ALA A 204 -8.98 26.64 15.55
C ALA A 204 -8.84 27.45 16.84
N MET A 205 -9.84 27.40 17.72
CA MET A 205 -9.83 28.08 19.02
C MET A 205 -8.81 27.46 19.98
N GLU A 206 -8.71 26.13 20.03
CA GLU A 206 -7.70 25.40 20.80
C GLU A 206 -6.27 25.77 20.34
N ARG A 207 -6.00 25.78 19.03
CA ARG A 207 -4.71 26.24 18.48
C ARG A 207 -4.38 27.68 18.83
N LEU A 208 -5.38 28.56 18.84
CA LEU A 208 -5.21 29.96 19.24
C LEU A 208 -4.79 30.03 20.71
N GLN A 209 -5.45 29.26 21.58
CA GLN A 209 -5.16 29.19 23.01
C GLN A 209 -3.76 28.64 23.29
N GLU A 210 -3.32 27.62 22.55
CA GLU A 210 -1.95 27.09 22.65
C GLU A 210 -0.90 28.15 22.29
N LEU A 211 -1.11 28.90 21.19
CA LEU A 211 -0.20 29.98 20.77
C LEU A 211 -0.07 31.08 21.82
N TYR A 212 -1.20 31.53 22.39
CA TYR A 212 -1.21 32.54 23.45
C TYR A 212 -0.72 32.02 24.81
N ALA A 213 -0.63 30.70 25.01
CA ALA A 213 -0.10 30.09 26.24
C ALA A 213 1.43 29.87 26.18
N THR A 214 2.03 29.95 24.99
CA THR A 214 3.48 29.87 24.76
C THR A 214 4.20 31.22 24.71
N GLU A 215 3.44 32.33 24.74
CA GLU A 215 3.95 33.70 24.95
C GLU A 215 3.90 34.09 26.44
#